data_AF-V6U0K8-F1
#
_entry.id   AF-V6U0K8-F1
#
_cell.length_a   1.000
_cell.length_b   1.000
_cell.length_c   1.000
_cell.angle_alpha   90.00
_cell.angle_beta   90.00
_cell.angle_gamma   90.00
#
_symmetry.space_group_name_H-M   'P 1'
#
loop_
_entity.id
_entity.type
_entity.pdbx_description
1 polymer ?
#
loop_
_entity_poly.entity_id
_entity_poly.type
_entity_poly.pdbx_seq_one_letter_code
_entity_poly.pdbx_strand_id
1 'polypeptide(L)'
;AANIADCATGKCEMIGATEVCTQCNQGKVPINGACATADDVKAKCTTANGDGTQASDRTCGKCLSTTFMYKDGCYSKDAAPGSTMCTEAADGKCSAAATGYFVPPAADRDSTKQSVIPCGDDSVVTVKDDKQYKGVANCLTCTPPGSGTAGTPTAATCDKCADGYFGNTCTACHQSCLTCSDAGTNKCTACTVETHFLASATAEGPCVPCGNATGSGSWKGVVGCLKCTKPNTAGAVTCTECSADLYLKTDSGTTSCVASDKCTGGFFPMTDTADSNKKKCLACSDGTNGIANCAECTAPAQEKAKPACTKCTTPNYLKTVDGTTTCVEKTACKDDFFPVDDSTNGHKCVSCGDETGVTDASNKKWNGVANCTKCTQPSAAGTAKCEECASGYTLDSQANTCASSSANRSGLSTGAIAGISVAAVVVVGGLVGFLCWWFVCRGKA
;
A
#
# COMPACT_ATOMS: atom_id res chain seq x y z
N ALA A 1 -11.79 -0.34 -35.90
CA ALA A 1 -10.45 -0.75 -36.33
C ALA A 1 -10.29 -0.30 -37.78
N ALA A 2 -9.21 0.40 -38.12
CA ALA A 2 -8.91 0.70 -39.51
C ALA A 2 -8.80 -0.63 -40.29
N ASN A 3 -9.38 -0.71 -41.48
CA ASN A 3 -9.26 -1.89 -42.32
C ASN A 3 -7.84 -1.91 -42.93
N ILE A 4 -6.87 -2.39 -42.14
CA ILE A 4 -5.44 -2.46 -42.48
C ILE A 4 -5.15 -3.68 -43.37
N ALA A 5 -6.12 -4.55 -43.61
CA ALA A 5 -5.97 -5.76 -44.43
C ALA A 5 -5.48 -5.48 -45.87
N ASP A 6 -5.76 -4.28 -46.39
CA ASP A 6 -5.33 -3.82 -47.71
C ASP A 6 -4.02 -3.00 -47.70
N CYS A 7 -3.33 -2.97 -46.56
CA CYS A 7 -2.06 -2.28 -46.44
C CYS A 7 -0.92 -3.12 -47.02
N ALA A 8 0.01 -2.47 -47.71
CA ALA A 8 1.19 -3.16 -48.21
C ALA A 8 2.08 -3.63 -47.04
N THR A 9 2.79 -4.74 -47.22
CA THR A 9 3.65 -5.33 -46.20
C THR A 9 4.69 -4.33 -45.69
N GLY A 10 4.76 -4.15 -44.36
CA GLY A 10 5.69 -3.21 -43.71
C GLY A 10 5.33 -1.73 -43.88
N LYS A 11 4.10 -1.41 -44.30
CA LYS A 11 3.60 -0.03 -44.49
C LYS A 11 2.56 0.38 -43.46
N CYS A 12 2.54 -0.32 -42.32
CA CYS A 12 1.77 0.06 -41.15
C CYS A 12 2.64 0.87 -40.20
N GLU A 13 2.13 1.99 -39.70
CA GLU A 13 2.80 2.85 -38.73
C GLU A 13 1.85 3.27 -37.62
N MET A 14 2.39 3.66 -36.47
CA MET A 14 1.60 4.18 -35.37
C MET A 14 1.58 5.70 -35.41
N ILE A 15 0.37 6.28 -35.37
CA ILE A 15 0.15 7.69 -35.07
C ILE A 15 -0.55 7.76 -33.72
N GLY A 16 0.20 8.09 -32.66
CA GLY A 16 -0.27 7.95 -31.29
C GLY A 16 -0.67 6.50 -31.00
N ALA A 17 -1.92 6.28 -30.62
CA ALA A 17 -2.47 4.94 -30.37
C ALA A 17 -3.17 4.32 -31.60
N THR A 18 -3.17 4.98 -32.76
CA THR A 18 -3.86 4.51 -33.97
C THR A 18 -2.85 3.92 -34.95
N GLU A 19 -3.02 2.64 -35.31
CA GLU A 19 -2.29 2.03 -36.41
C GLU A 19 -2.88 2.50 -37.76
N VAL A 20 -2.02 2.98 -38.64
CA VAL A 20 -2.37 3.53 -39.96
C VAL A 20 -1.57 2.87 -41.06
N CYS A 21 -2.14 2.85 -42.27
CA CYS A 21 -1.45 2.46 -43.47
C CYS A 21 -0.87 3.69 -44.20
N THR A 22 0.43 3.69 -44.48
CA THR A 22 1.10 4.75 -45.28
C THR A 22 1.16 4.41 -46.76
N GLN A 23 0.93 3.16 -47.14
CA GLN A 23 0.87 2.72 -48.53
C GLN A 23 -0.02 1.48 -48.70
N CYS A 24 -1.07 1.63 -49.50
CA CYS A 24 -2.03 0.58 -49.79
C CYS A 24 -1.60 -0.34 -50.94
N ASN A 25 -2.31 -1.46 -51.06
CA ASN A 25 -2.28 -2.30 -52.25
C ASN A 25 -2.86 -1.57 -53.47
N GLN A 26 -2.59 -2.10 -54.66
CA GLN A 26 -3.02 -1.51 -55.93
C GLN A 26 -4.54 -1.25 -55.97
N GLY A 27 -4.93 -0.13 -56.58
CA GLY A 27 -6.32 0.33 -56.71
C GLY A 27 -6.86 1.03 -55.46
N LYS A 28 -6.05 1.18 -54.41
CA LYS A 28 -6.44 1.79 -53.14
C LYS A 28 -5.46 2.86 -52.70
N VAL A 29 -5.92 3.79 -51.86
CA VAL A 29 -5.11 4.88 -51.30
C VAL A 29 -5.41 5.11 -49.82
N PRO A 30 -4.46 5.64 -49.03
CA PRO A 30 -4.69 5.93 -47.62
C PRO A 30 -5.59 7.15 -47.41
N ILE A 31 -6.72 6.93 -46.74
CA ILE A 31 -7.63 7.98 -46.27
C ILE A 31 -7.85 7.78 -44.77
N ASN A 32 -7.51 8.78 -43.96
CA ASN A 32 -7.51 8.69 -42.48
C ASN A 32 -6.74 7.45 -41.96
N GLY A 33 -5.66 7.07 -42.65
CA GLY A 33 -4.86 5.90 -42.29
C GLY A 33 -5.47 4.54 -42.63
N ALA A 34 -6.66 4.48 -43.26
CA ALA A 34 -7.24 3.24 -43.78
C ALA A 34 -7.19 3.22 -45.31
N CYS A 35 -7.08 2.04 -45.90
CA CYS A 35 -7.08 1.88 -47.35
C CYS A 35 -8.49 1.97 -47.93
N ALA A 36 -8.74 2.99 -48.75
CA ALA A 36 -9.98 3.18 -49.47
C ALA A 36 -9.77 2.95 -50.97
N THR A 37 -10.79 2.46 -51.68
CA THR A 37 -10.78 2.34 -53.14
C THR A 37 -10.53 3.71 -53.77
N ALA A 38 -9.52 3.80 -54.64
CA ALA A 38 -9.05 5.09 -55.14
C ALA A 38 -10.11 5.85 -55.94
N ASP A 39 -10.90 5.14 -56.75
CA ASP A 39 -11.98 5.75 -57.54
C ASP A 39 -13.10 6.35 -56.70
N ASP A 40 -13.39 5.77 -55.52
CA ASP A 40 -14.47 6.23 -54.64
C ASP A 40 -14.10 7.53 -53.90
N VAL A 41 -12.80 7.83 -53.81
CA VAL A 41 -12.28 8.93 -52.96
C VAL A 41 -11.60 10.05 -53.75
N LYS A 42 -11.81 10.12 -55.07
CA LYS A 42 -11.17 11.12 -55.95
C LYS A 42 -11.39 12.58 -55.53
N ALA A 43 -12.54 12.87 -54.91
CA ALA A 43 -12.84 14.19 -54.34
C ALA A 43 -11.97 14.58 -53.13
N LYS A 44 -11.28 13.62 -52.52
CA LYS A 44 -10.37 13.82 -51.37
C LYS A 44 -8.92 13.58 -51.74
N CYS A 45 -8.67 12.61 -52.62
CA CYS A 45 -7.34 12.20 -53.02
C CYS A 45 -7.26 11.98 -54.54
N THR A 46 -6.34 12.67 -55.19
CA THR A 46 -6.11 12.57 -56.64
C THR A 46 -4.62 12.43 -56.95
N THR A 47 -4.28 12.29 -58.23
CA THR A 47 -2.87 12.30 -58.68
C THR A 47 -2.21 13.66 -58.41
N ALA A 48 -0.88 13.75 -58.40
CA ALA A 48 -0.17 15.01 -58.10
C ALA A 48 -0.62 16.20 -58.98
N ASN A 49 -0.98 15.93 -60.23
CA ASN A 49 -1.45 16.93 -61.19
C ASN A 49 -2.97 16.96 -61.36
N GLY A 50 -3.71 16.20 -60.56
CA GLY A 50 -5.14 16.02 -60.72
C GLY A 50 -6.00 17.12 -60.11
N ASP A 51 -7.24 17.17 -60.58
CA ASP A 51 -8.29 18.10 -60.16
C ASP A 51 -9.42 17.43 -59.36
N GLY A 52 -9.26 16.14 -59.03
CA GLY A 52 -10.28 15.32 -58.38
C GLY A 52 -11.07 14.43 -59.34
N THR A 53 -10.68 14.37 -60.63
CA THR A 53 -11.26 13.42 -61.59
C THR A 53 -10.38 12.18 -61.83
N GLN A 54 -9.08 12.24 -61.49
CA GLN A 54 -8.15 11.10 -61.59
C GLN A 54 -7.97 10.39 -60.25
N ALA A 55 -8.04 9.06 -60.27
CA ALA A 55 -7.66 8.22 -59.14
C ALA A 55 -6.13 8.18 -59.02
N SER A 56 -5.62 8.34 -57.80
CA SER A 56 -4.23 7.98 -57.47
C SER A 56 -4.12 6.45 -57.27
N ASP A 57 -2.91 5.93 -57.06
CA ASP A 57 -2.71 4.50 -56.80
C ASP A 57 -1.68 4.31 -55.68
N ARG A 58 -1.98 3.37 -54.77
CA ARG A 58 -1.20 2.95 -53.58
C ARG A 58 -1.01 4.03 -52.52
N THR A 59 -0.72 5.26 -52.92
CA THR A 59 -0.59 6.45 -52.09
C THR A 59 -1.39 7.60 -52.69
N CYS A 60 -1.57 8.67 -51.92
CA CYS A 60 -2.19 9.87 -52.43
C CYS A 60 -1.17 10.83 -53.05
N GLY A 61 -1.36 11.20 -54.32
CA GLY A 61 -0.51 12.20 -54.97
C GLY A 61 -0.85 13.64 -54.59
N LYS A 62 -2.13 13.92 -54.28
CA LYS A 62 -2.61 15.25 -53.91
C LYS A 62 -3.90 15.17 -53.10
N CYS A 63 -3.92 15.84 -51.96
CA CYS A 63 -5.13 15.98 -51.15
C CYS A 63 -6.00 17.14 -51.61
N LEU A 64 -7.31 17.01 -51.41
CA LEU A 64 -8.32 18.00 -51.80
C LEU A 64 -9.30 18.25 -50.64
N SER A 65 -10.18 19.24 -50.82
CA SER A 65 -11.25 19.55 -49.86
C SER A 65 -10.68 19.86 -48.45
N THR A 66 -11.41 19.50 -47.40
CA THR A 66 -11.03 19.72 -45.99
C THR A 66 -10.06 18.68 -45.45
N THR A 67 -9.39 17.92 -46.32
CA THR A 67 -8.33 16.98 -45.93
C THR A 67 -6.95 17.64 -45.99
N PHE A 68 -5.96 16.99 -45.40
CA PHE A 68 -4.57 17.41 -45.46
C PHE A 68 -3.63 16.23 -45.71
N MET A 69 -2.53 16.49 -46.40
CA MET A 69 -1.51 15.49 -46.69
C MET A 69 -0.62 15.24 -45.45
N TYR A 70 -0.44 13.96 -45.12
CA TYR A 70 0.47 13.46 -44.10
C TYR A 70 0.94 12.05 -44.46
N LYS A 71 2.25 11.77 -44.46
CA LYS A 71 2.83 10.46 -44.83
C LYS A 71 2.12 9.77 -46.01
N ASP A 72 2.06 10.48 -47.14
CA ASP A 72 1.48 10.01 -48.42
C ASP A 72 -0.01 9.63 -48.40
N GLY A 73 -0.76 10.06 -47.38
CA GLY A 73 -2.20 9.88 -47.25
C GLY A 73 -2.95 11.18 -46.97
N CYS A 74 -4.28 11.17 -47.18
CA CYS A 74 -5.14 12.32 -46.85
C CYS A 74 -5.92 12.08 -45.56
N TYR A 75 -5.79 13.02 -44.63
CA TYR A 75 -6.39 12.95 -43.30
C TYR A 75 -7.40 14.09 -43.13
N SER A 76 -8.49 13.82 -42.42
CA SER A 76 -9.55 14.78 -42.12
C SER A 76 -9.32 15.40 -40.74
N LYS A 77 -9.46 16.72 -40.62
CA LYS A 77 -9.47 17.39 -39.31
C LYS A 77 -10.66 17.00 -38.42
N ASP A 78 -11.71 16.41 -39.03
CA ASP A 78 -12.97 16.10 -38.33
C ASP A 78 -13.00 14.66 -37.79
N ALA A 79 -11.94 13.86 -38.01
CA ALA A 79 -11.87 12.47 -37.57
C ALA A 79 -10.45 12.07 -37.15
N ALA A 80 -10.35 11.22 -36.14
CA ALA A 80 -9.07 10.62 -35.76
C ALA A 80 -8.55 9.67 -36.88
N PRO A 81 -7.23 9.61 -37.10
CA PRO A 81 -6.19 10.31 -36.35
C PRO A 81 -5.95 11.75 -36.84
N GLY A 82 -6.56 12.19 -37.94
CA GLY A 82 -6.34 13.52 -38.52
C GLY A 82 -6.62 14.70 -37.58
N SER A 83 -7.71 14.61 -36.81
CA SER A 83 -8.06 15.60 -35.78
C SER A 83 -7.04 15.74 -34.65
N THR A 84 -6.15 14.75 -34.46
CA THR A 84 -5.08 14.79 -33.46
C THR A 84 -3.82 15.50 -33.96
N MET A 85 -3.73 15.77 -35.27
CA MET A 85 -2.58 16.40 -35.91
C MET A 85 -2.90 17.82 -36.38
N CYS A 86 -4.13 18.05 -36.85
CA CYS A 86 -4.53 19.28 -37.51
C CYS A 86 -5.90 19.76 -37.03
N THR A 87 -6.01 21.04 -36.66
CA THR A 87 -7.25 21.67 -36.20
C THR A 87 -7.98 22.43 -37.30
N GLU A 88 -7.24 22.90 -38.32
CA GLU A 88 -7.81 23.56 -39.50
C GLU A 88 -7.16 23.05 -40.77
N ALA A 89 -7.97 22.65 -41.75
CA ALA A 89 -7.51 22.11 -43.02
C ALA A 89 -8.42 22.55 -44.16
N ALA A 90 -7.80 22.98 -45.26
CA ALA A 90 -8.46 23.38 -46.49
C ALA A 90 -7.52 23.15 -47.68
N ASP A 91 -8.11 22.92 -48.86
CA ASP A 91 -7.40 22.70 -50.12
C ASP A 91 -6.28 21.66 -50.02
N GLY A 92 -6.50 20.56 -49.29
CA GLY A 92 -5.50 19.50 -49.14
C GLY A 92 -4.35 19.81 -48.18
N LYS A 93 -4.43 20.90 -47.42
CA LYS A 93 -3.34 21.37 -46.53
C LYS A 93 -3.86 21.62 -45.12
N CYS A 94 -3.03 21.29 -44.14
CA CYS A 94 -3.22 21.74 -42.78
C CYS A 94 -2.80 23.20 -42.66
N SER A 95 -3.72 24.08 -42.23
CA SER A 95 -3.46 25.51 -41.97
C SER A 95 -3.11 25.78 -40.51
N ALA A 96 -3.65 25.00 -39.57
CA ALA A 96 -3.37 25.07 -38.14
C ALA A 96 -3.15 23.68 -37.54
N ALA A 97 -2.01 23.49 -36.87
CA ALA A 97 -1.66 22.23 -36.23
C ALA A 97 -2.33 22.07 -34.86
N ALA A 98 -2.57 20.82 -34.47
CA ALA A 98 -2.89 20.46 -33.10
C ALA A 98 -1.63 20.47 -32.21
N THR A 99 -1.81 20.45 -30.89
CA THR A 99 -0.69 20.40 -29.94
C THR A 99 0.19 19.18 -30.18
N GLY A 100 1.51 19.40 -30.22
CA GLY A 100 2.51 18.37 -30.54
C GLY A 100 2.84 18.25 -32.03
N TYR A 101 2.23 19.11 -32.86
CA TYR A 101 2.56 19.25 -34.27
C TYR A 101 2.77 20.73 -34.62
N PHE A 102 3.43 20.97 -35.75
CA PHE A 102 3.55 22.30 -36.35
C PHE A 102 3.24 22.22 -37.85
N VAL A 103 2.88 23.37 -38.44
CA VAL A 103 2.75 23.50 -39.90
C VAL A 103 3.95 24.27 -40.45
N PRO A 104 4.53 23.86 -41.60
CA PRO A 104 5.50 24.69 -42.31
C PRO A 104 4.90 26.06 -42.69
N PRO A 105 5.74 27.08 -42.95
CA PRO A 105 5.27 28.39 -43.41
C PRO A 105 4.35 28.30 -44.64
N ALA A 106 3.39 29.22 -44.74
CA ALA A 106 2.34 29.14 -45.76
C ALA A 106 2.85 29.07 -47.21
N ALA A 107 3.96 29.75 -47.51
CA ALA A 107 4.58 29.74 -48.83
C ALA A 107 5.18 28.37 -49.22
N ASP A 108 5.48 27.54 -48.22
CA ASP A 108 6.26 26.30 -48.32
C ASP A 108 5.37 25.05 -48.29
N ARG A 109 4.05 25.25 -48.27
CA ARG A 109 3.05 24.17 -48.26
C ARG A 109 2.36 24.10 -49.61
N ASP A 110 2.12 22.88 -50.06
CA ASP A 110 1.20 22.55 -51.14
C ASP A 110 0.37 21.32 -50.76
N SER A 111 -0.57 20.94 -51.62
CA SER A 111 -1.44 19.80 -51.39
C SER A 111 -0.87 18.44 -51.81
N THR A 112 0.36 18.42 -52.33
CA THR A 112 1.09 17.23 -52.78
C THR A 112 2.12 16.73 -51.78
N LYS A 113 2.43 17.55 -50.76
CA LYS A 113 3.42 17.26 -49.71
C LYS A 113 2.82 17.38 -48.33
N GLN A 114 3.47 16.72 -47.37
CA GLN A 114 3.07 16.76 -45.97
C GLN A 114 3.00 18.20 -45.46
N SER A 115 1.86 18.56 -44.87
CA SER A 115 1.55 19.93 -44.46
C SER A 115 1.52 20.15 -42.94
N VAL A 116 1.73 19.07 -42.18
CA VAL A 116 1.81 19.05 -40.72
C VAL A 116 2.91 18.09 -40.28
N ILE A 117 3.73 18.50 -39.32
CA ILE A 117 4.95 17.79 -38.92
C ILE A 117 4.93 17.62 -37.39
N PRO A 118 5.16 16.41 -36.87
CA PRO A 118 5.24 16.19 -35.43
C PRO A 118 6.43 16.93 -34.82
N CYS A 119 6.21 17.57 -33.68
CA CYS A 119 7.26 18.26 -32.94
C CYS A 119 8.36 17.32 -32.46
N GLY A 120 8.01 16.07 -32.12
CA GLY A 120 8.89 15.08 -31.49
C GLY A 120 9.68 14.17 -32.44
N ASP A 121 9.49 14.30 -33.76
CA ASP A 121 10.16 13.46 -34.78
C ASP A 121 11.24 14.27 -35.48
N ASP A 122 12.50 13.82 -35.41
CA ASP A 122 13.63 14.47 -36.04
C ASP A 122 13.88 13.99 -37.49
N SER A 123 13.02 13.13 -38.01
CA SER A 123 13.02 12.72 -39.42
C SER A 123 12.80 13.92 -40.35
N VAL A 124 13.56 13.97 -41.43
CA VAL A 124 13.49 15.05 -42.41
C VAL A 124 12.26 14.87 -43.31
N VAL A 125 11.35 15.84 -43.28
CA VAL A 125 10.18 15.94 -44.16
C VAL A 125 10.48 16.94 -45.26
N THR A 126 10.41 16.50 -46.52
CA THR A 126 10.56 17.39 -47.68
C THR A 126 9.18 17.90 -48.12
N VAL A 127 9.06 19.22 -48.25
CA VAL A 127 7.84 19.93 -48.63
C VAL A 127 8.02 20.63 -49.98
N LYS A 128 7.18 21.63 -50.29
CA LYS A 128 7.22 22.37 -51.54
C LYS A 128 8.60 23.00 -51.78
N ASP A 129 8.99 23.09 -53.06
CA ASP A 129 10.24 23.72 -53.52
C ASP A 129 11.51 23.08 -52.89
N ASP A 130 11.46 21.76 -52.65
CA ASP A 130 12.53 20.95 -52.02
C ASP A 130 12.99 21.46 -50.64
N LYS A 131 12.16 22.27 -49.97
CA LYS A 131 12.42 22.71 -48.60
C LYS A 131 12.24 21.56 -47.63
N GLN A 132 13.01 21.57 -46.56
CA GLN A 132 13.07 20.47 -45.60
C GLN A 132 12.80 20.95 -44.19
N TYR A 133 12.01 20.19 -43.45
CA TYR A 133 11.63 20.49 -42.07
C TYR A 133 11.70 19.25 -41.21
N LYS A 134 11.94 19.45 -39.91
CA LYS A 134 11.90 18.38 -38.92
C LYS A 134 11.50 18.93 -37.55
N GLY A 135 11.02 18.05 -36.69
CA GLY A 135 10.90 18.32 -35.26
C GLY A 135 12.24 18.17 -34.54
N VAL A 136 12.14 18.01 -33.23
CA VAL A 136 13.24 17.77 -32.28
C VAL A 136 12.89 16.49 -31.51
N ALA A 137 13.80 15.52 -31.51
CA ALA A 137 13.59 14.26 -30.78
C ALA A 137 13.24 14.55 -29.30
N ASN A 138 12.26 13.80 -28.77
CA ASN A 138 11.73 13.98 -27.40
C ASN A 138 11.01 15.31 -27.14
N CYS A 139 10.62 16.05 -28.18
CA CYS A 139 9.84 17.27 -28.01
C CYS A 139 8.32 17.02 -28.00
N LEU A 140 7.63 17.55 -26.98
CA LEU A 140 6.18 17.44 -26.83
C LEU A 140 5.43 18.59 -27.48
N THR A 141 5.98 19.81 -27.48
CA THR A 141 5.39 20.99 -28.13
C THR A 141 6.49 21.88 -28.67
N CYS A 142 6.26 22.52 -29.82
CA CYS A 142 7.28 23.28 -30.52
C CYS A 142 6.72 24.50 -31.24
N THR A 143 7.60 25.50 -31.40
CA THR A 143 7.36 26.69 -32.20
C THR A 143 7.80 26.42 -33.65
N PRO A 144 6.91 26.65 -34.65
CA PRO A 144 7.25 26.47 -36.06
C PRO A 144 8.43 27.36 -36.47
N PRO A 145 9.34 26.86 -37.33
CA PRO A 145 10.45 27.66 -37.82
C PRO A 145 10.02 28.65 -38.93
N GLY A 146 10.93 29.57 -39.29
CA GLY A 146 10.81 30.38 -40.50
C GLY A 146 10.95 29.56 -41.79
N SER A 147 10.85 30.24 -42.94
CA SER A 147 11.00 29.58 -44.25
C SER A 147 12.40 28.99 -44.39
N GLY A 148 12.46 27.72 -44.81
CA GLY A 148 13.69 26.98 -45.02
C GLY A 148 14.31 27.26 -46.38
N THR A 149 15.53 26.78 -46.54
CA THR A 149 16.24 26.76 -47.83
C THR A 149 16.11 25.37 -48.44
N ALA A 150 16.03 25.29 -49.78
CA ALA A 150 15.96 24.01 -50.48
C ALA A 150 17.15 23.11 -50.10
N GLY A 151 16.86 21.84 -49.81
CA GLY A 151 17.87 20.83 -49.46
C GLY A 151 18.54 21.00 -48.09
N THR A 152 18.11 21.94 -47.25
CA THR A 152 18.63 22.14 -45.89
C THR A 152 17.51 21.95 -44.87
N PRO A 153 17.58 20.93 -43.99
CA PRO A 153 16.55 20.72 -42.96
C PRO A 153 16.50 21.85 -41.94
N THR A 154 15.35 22.51 -41.83
CA THR A 154 15.07 23.50 -40.80
C THR A 154 14.28 22.87 -39.66
N ALA A 155 14.86 22.84 -38.46
CA ALA A 155 14.19 22.28 -37.28
C ALA A 155 13.22 23.28 -36.64
N ALA A 156 12.11 22.78 -36.09
CA ALA A 156 11.30 23.55 -35.15
C ALA A 156 12.07 23.82 -33.84
N THR A 157 11.65 24.84 -33.09
CA THR A 157 12.20 25.12 -31.75
C THR A 157 11.36 24.40 -30.73
N CYS A 158 11.94 23.51 -29.92
CA CYS A 158 11.16 22.85 -28.88
C CYS A 158 10.83 23.80 -27.73
N ASP A 159 9.56 23.85 -27.32
CA ASP A 159 9.07 24.64 -26.19
C ASP A 159 8.94 23.79 -24.92
N LYS A 160 8.63 22.50 -25.07
CA LYS A 160 8.49 21.54 -23.97
C LYS A 160 9.01 20.17 -24.38
N CYS A 161 10.00 19.67 -23.65
CA CYS A 161 10.50 18.30 -23.81
C CYS A 161 9.69 17.29 -23.02
N ALA A 162 9.84 16.02 -23.38
CA ALA A 162 9.41 14.89 -22.57
C ALA A 162 10.20 14.85 -21.25
N ASP A 163 9.61 14.20 -20.24
CA ASP A 163 10.30 13.97 -18.97
C ASP A 163 11.65 13.28 -19.20
N GLY A 164 12.65 13.68 -18.42
CA GLY A 164 14.04 13.25 -18.58
C GLY A 164 14.86 14.11 -19.56
N TYR A 165 14.30 15.18 -20.13
CA TYR A 165 14.99 16.06 -21.07
C TYR A 165 14.77 17.55 -20.78
N PHE A 166 15.71 18.40 -21.22
CA PHE A 166 15.65 19.86 -21.03
C PHE A 166 16.18 20.66 -22.23
N GLY A 167 15.82 21.95 -22.27
CA GLY A 167 16.23 22.90 -23.29
C GLY A 167 15.58 22.68 -24.66
N ASN A 168 15.88 23.55 -25.63
CA ASN A 168 15.18 23.56 -26.92
C ASN A 168 15.59 22.41 -27.86
N THR A 169 16.66 21.69 -27.51
CA THR A 169 17.15 20.50 -28.23
C THR A 169 16.82 19.20 -27.50
N CYS A 170 16.10 19.28 -26.36
CA CYS A 170 15.79 18.15 -25.50
C CYS A 170 17.01 17.27 -25.19
N THR A 171 17.99 17.87 -24.51
CA THR A 171 19.17 17.15 -24.01
C THR A 171 18.78 16.37 -22.76
N ALA A 172 19.36 15.18 -22.56
CA ALA A 172 19.01 14.33 -21.42
C ALA A 172 19.39 14.98 -20.07
N CYS A 173 18.51 14.87 -19.10
CA CYS A 173 18.76 15.15 -17.70
C CYS A 173 19.71 14.11 -17.08
N HIS A 174 20.24 14.42 -15.90
CA HIS A 174 20.86 13.38 -15.07
C HIS A 174 19.84 12.26 -14.79
N GLN A 175 20.27 11.00 -14.80
CA GLN A 175 19.42 9.82 -14.68
C GLN A 175 18.53 9.77 -13.42
N SER A 176 18.87 10.54 -12.38
CA SER A 176 18.06 10.63 -11.16
C SER A 176 16.90 11.63 -11.25
N CYS A 177 16.90 12.53 -12.24
CA CYS A 177 15.92 13.60 -12.37
C CYS A 177 14.72 13.14 -13.20
N LEU A 178 13.52 13.56 -12.81
CA LEU A 178 12.34 13.48 -13.68
C LEU A 178 12.31 14.68 -14.65
N THR A 179 12.57 15.88 -14.14
CA THR A 179 12.76 17.09 -14.94
C THR A 179 14.00 17.84 -14.43
N CYS A 180 14.64 18.62 -15.29
CA CYS A 180 15.84 19.35 -14.94
C CYS A 180 15.96 20.67 -15.70
N SER A 181 16.82 21.56 -15.22
CA SER A 181 17.23 22.77 -15.95
C SER A 181 18.54 22.59 -16.73
N ASP A 182 19.32 21.57 -16.37
CA ASP A 182 20.57 21.17 -17.02
C ASP A 182 20.90 19.69 -16.74
N ALA A 183 21.91 19.14 -17.43
CA ALA A 183 22.39 17.77 -17.29
C ALA A 183 23.04 17.46 -15.92
N GLY A 184 23.37 18.48 -15.11
CA GLY A 184 23.98 18.29 -13.80
C GLY A 184 23.10 17.56 -12.76
N THR A 185 23.69 16.72 -11.91
CA THR A 185 22.97 15.99 -10.85
C THR A 185 22.28 16.89 -9.81
N ASN A 186 22.67 18.16 -9.69
CA ASN A 186 22.08 19.14 -8.77
C ASN A 186 21.08 20.07 -9.47
N LYS A 187 20.71 19.75 -10.72
CA LYS A 187 19.87 20.55 -11.61
C LYS A 187 18.51 19.93 -11.85
N CYS A 188 18.13 18.92 -11.06
CA CYS A 188 16.77 18.42 -11.10
C CYS A 188 15.81 19.49 -10.57
N THR A 189 14.69 19.68 -11.25
CA THR A 189 13.56 20.52 -10.83
C THR A 189 12.40 19.68 -10.31
N ALA A 190 12.33 18.42 -10.70
CA ALA A 190 11.42 17.42 -10.15
C ALA A 190 12.08 16.04 -10.12
N CYS A 191 11.57 15.19 -9.23
CA CYS A 191 12.00 13.82 -9.03
C CYS A 191 10.83 12.87 -9.26
N THR A 192 11.13 11.59 -9.49
CA THR A 192 10.11 10.56 -9.56
C THR A 192 9.24 10.60 -8.31
N VAL A 193 7.95 10.83 -8.51
CA VAL A 193 6.99 11.06 -7.42
C VAL A 193 6.96 9.87 -6.47
N GLU A 194 6.75 10.16 -5.19
CA GLU A 194 6.67 9.24 -4.05
C GLU A 194 7.96 8.49 -3.71
N THR A 195 8.76 8.05 -4.69
CA THR A 195 9.96 7.20 -4.46
C THR A 195 11.24 8.01 -4.27
N HIS A 196 11.26 9.23 -4.79
CA HIS A 196 12.35 10.17 -4.66
C HIS A 196 11.83 11.53 -4.24
N PHE A 197 12.69 12.32 -3.62
CA PHE A 197 12.38 13.69 -3.23
C PHE A 197 13.50 14.62 -3.65
N LEU A 198 13.13 15.87 -3.94
CA LEU A 198 14.07 16.92 -4.30
C LEU A 198 14.78 17.40 -3.03
N ALA A 199 16.08 17.13 -2.88
CA ALA A 199 16.86 17.51 -1.71
C ALA A 199 17.36 18.96 -1.78
N SER A 200 16.43 19.92 -1.79
CA SER A 200 16.73 21.35 -1.82
C SER A 200 15.62 22.19 -1.20
N ALA A 201 15.98 23.33 -0.61
CA ALA A 201 15.01 24.35 -0.19
C ALA A 201 14.58 25.27 -1.36
N THR A 202 15.30 25.23 -2.48
CA THR A 202 15.04 26.02 -3.68
C THR A 202 14.35 25.17 -4.75
N ALA A 203 14.13 25.76 -5.93
CA ALA A 203 13.51 25.07 -7.07
C ALA A 203 14.40 23.99 -7.72
N GLU A 204 15.69 23.89 -7.36
CA GLU A 204 16.64 22.95 -7.96
C GLU A 204 17.45 22.20 -6.91
N GLY A 205 17.73 20.93 -7.16
CA GLY A 205 18.62 20.11 -6.34
C GLY A 205 18.74 18.68 -6.82
N PRO A 206 19.49 17.83 -6.09
CA PRO A 206 19.57 16.41 -6.41
C PRO A 206 18.30 15.67 -5.97
N CYS A 207 17.93 14.65 -6.75
CA CYS A 207 16.88 13.72 -6.37
C CYS A 207 17.44 12.61 -5.50
N VAL A 208 16.89 12.48 -4.30
CA VAL A 208 17.32 11.49 -3.30
C VAL A 208 16.24 10.43 -3.16
N PRO A 209 16.58 9.12 -3.20
CA PRO A 209 15.63 8.06 -2.93
C PRO A 209 15.10 8.13 -1.49
N CYS A 210 13.80 7.85 -1.30
CA CYS A 210 13.18 7.87 0.04
C CYS A 210 13.86 6.94 1.04
N GLY A 211 14.43 5.82 0.57
CA GLY A 211 15.16 4.85 1.39
C GLY A 211 16.58 5.27 1.80
N ASN A 212 17.12 6.36 1.23
CA ASN A 212 18.52 6.74 1.39
C ASN A 212 18.74 7.65 2.60
N ALA A 213 19.08 7.05 3.75
CA ALA A 213 19.35 7.80 4.99
C ALA A 213 20.65 8.62 4.98
N THR A 214 21.59 8.35 4.06
CA THR A 214 22.76 9.23 3.86
C THR A 214 22.33 10.55 3.23
N GLY A 215 21.40 10.49 2.28
CA GLY A 215 20.74 11.65 1.69
C GLY A 215 21.67 12.58 0.92
N SER A 216 21.35 13.89 0.96
CA SER A 216 22.16 14.98 0.43
C SER A 216 22.21 16.14 1.42
N GLY A 217 23.36 16.31 2.08
CA GLY A 217 23.50 17.26 3.18
C GLY A 217 22.54 16.94 4.34
N SER A 218 21.71 17.92 4.71
CA SER A 218 20.72 17.76 5.79
C SER A 218 19.41 17.09 5.34
N TRP A 219 19.22 16.85 4.05
CA TRP A 219 18.04 16.23 3.47
C TRP A 219 18.22 14.72 3.41
N LYS A 220 17.45 13.97 4.18
CA LYS A 220 17.68 12.52 4.38
C LYS A 220 16.43 11.70 4.13
N GLY A 221 16.63 10.54 3.51
CA GLY A 221 15.65 9.47 3.48
C GLY A 221 15.49 8.78 4.84
N VAL A 222 14.61 7.79 4.90
CA VAL A 222 14.42 6.88 6.03
C VAL A 222 14.78 5.48 5.57
N VAL A 223 15.65 4.78 6.30
CA VAL A 223 16.08 3.42 5.92
C VAL A 223 14.86 2.52 5.75
N GLY A 224 14.81 1.78 4.64
CA GLY A 224 13.70 0.88 4.33
C GLY A 224 12.43 1.58 3.83
N CYS A 225 12.45 2.91 3.66
CA CYS A 225 11.30 3.64 3.13
C CYS A 225 11.21 3.52 1.60
N LEU A 226 10.05 3.08 1.10
CA LEU A 226 9.76 2.97 -0.33
C LEU A 226 9.15 4.27 -0.86
N LYS A 227 8.20 4.84 -0.12
CA LYS A 227 7.53 6.09 -0.47
C LYS A 227 7.61 7.12 0.63
N CYS A 228 7.81 8.38 0.28
CA CYS A 228 7.94 9.44 1.26
C CYS A 228 7.42 10.80 0.77
N THR A 229 7.16 11.65 1.76
CA THR A 229 6.85 13.06 1.58
C THR A 229 8.06 13.90 2.01
N LYS A 230 8.50 14.79 1.13
CA LYS A 230 9.55 15.76 1.39
C LYS A 230 9.14 16.74 2.50
N PRO A 231 10.01 17.06 3.47
CA PRO A 231 9.73 18.10 4.45
C PRO A 231 9.91 19.50 3.83
N ASN A 232 9.26 20.51 4.42
CA ASN A 232 9.40 21.90 3.95
C ASN A 232 10.76 22.51 4.30
N THR A 233 11.35 22.06 5.41
CA THR A 233 12.68 22.46 5.88
C THR A 233 13.64 21.28 5.78
N ALA A 234 14.94 21.57 5.77
CA ALA A 234 15.94 20.51 5.69
C ALA A 234 15.82 19.54 6.87
N GLY A 235 15.71 18.25 6.56
CA GLY A 235 15.51 17.19 7.54
C GLY A 235 15.21 15.84 6.89
N ALA A 236 14.80 14.89 7.73
CA ALA A 236 14.36 13.58 7.27
C ALA A 236 12.98 13.67 6.61
N VAL A 237 12.78 12.88 5.56
CA VAL A 237 11.46 12.71 4.92
C VAL A 237 10.47 12.02 5.85
N THR A 238 9.19 12.31 5.64
CA THR A 238 8.10 11.53 6.25
C THR A 238 7.86 10.31 5.39
N CYS A 239 8.20 9.12 5.89
CA CYS A 239 7.89 7.88 5.20
C CYS A 239 6.38 7.60 5.21
N THR A 240 5.84 7.26 4.04
CA THR A 240 4.41 6.95 3.84
C THR A 240 4.19 5.49 3.49
N GLU A 241 5.22 4.80 3.00
CA GLU A 241 5.18 3.37 2.70
C GLU A 241 6.56 2.77 2.87
N CYS A 242 6.63 1.64 3.58
CA CYS A 242 7.87 0.91 3.78
C CYS A 242 8.08 -0.12 2.67
N SER A 243 9.35 -0.50 2.48
CA SER A 243 9.74 -1.62 1.64
C SER A 243 9.09 -2.91 2.14
N ALA A 244 9.09 -3.94 1.28
CA ALA A 244 8.55 -5.25 1.64
C ALA A 244 9.05 -5.72 3.02
N ASP A 245 8.13 -6.29 3.80
CA ASP A 245 8.36 -6.89 5.13
C ASP A 245 8.67 -5.94 6.29
N LEU A 246 8.69 -4.63 6.03
CA LEU A 246 8.77 -3.63 7.08
C LEU A 246 7.41 -3.01 7.37
N TYR A 247 7.22 -2.61 8.62
CA TYR A 247 6.03 -1.97 9.16
C TYR A 247 6.30 -0.48 9.35
N LEU A 248 5.41 0.36 8.85
CA LEU A 248 5.47 1.80 9.07
C LEU A 248 5.10 2.09 10.52
N LYS A 249 6.04 2.66 11.27
CA LYS A 249 5.84 3.11 12.65
C LYS A 249 5.90 4.62 12.72
N THR A 250 4.91 5.21 13.38
CA THR A 250 4.86 6.65 13.65
C THR A 250 4.91 6.92 15.15
N ASP A 251 6.04 7.42 15.62
CA ASP A 251 6.25 7.79 17.02
C ASP A 251 6.28 9.32 17.13
N SER A 252 5.29 9.92 17.78
CA SER A 252 5.20 11.38 17.99
C SER A 252 5.38 12.21 16.70
N GLY A 253 4.82 11.72 15.58
CA GLY A 253 4.90 12.37 14.27
C GLY A 253 6.15 12.04 13.44
N THR A 254 7.13 11.32 14.01
CA THR A 254 8.30 10.82 13.28
C THR A 254 8.02 9.44 12.72
N THR A 255 8.34 9.23 11.45
CA THR A 255 8.08 7.95 10.75
C THR A 255 9.35 7.13 10.63
N SER A 256 9.21 5.82 10.72
CA SER A 256 10.28 4.85 10.55
C SER A 256 9.74 3.54 9.97
N CYS A 257 10.61 2.77 9.32
CA CYS A 257 10.29 1.44 8.83
C CYS A 257 11.02 0.41 9.68
N VAL A 258 10.26 -0.46 10.34
CA VAL A 258 10.80 -1.40 11.32
C VAL A 258 10.29 -2.82 11.07
N ALA A 259 11.01 -3.83 11.55
CA ALA A 259 10.51 -5.20 11.51
C ALA A 259 9.30 -5.39 12.45
N SER A 260 8.49 -6.42 12.20
CA SER A 260 7.27 -6.71 12.97
C SER A 260 7.50 -6.81 14.47
N ASP A 261 8.63 -7.38 14.89
CA ASP A 261 9.01 -7.57 16.30
C ASP A 261 9.43 -6.27 16.99
N LYS A 262 9.52 -5.15 16.25
CA LYS A 262 9.85 -3.82 16.75
C LYS A 262 8.63 -2.90 16.87
N CYS A 263 7.44 -3.39 16.52
CA CYS A 263 6.19 -2.74 16.92
C CYS A 263 5.94 -3.05 18.40
N THR A 264 6.70 -2.41 19.29
CA THR A 264 6.64 -2.59 20.76
C THR A 264 6.44 -1.26 21.47
N GLY A 265 6.17 -1.28 22.79
CA GLY A 265 6.09 -0.07 23.61
C GLY A 265 4.84 0.76 23.32
N GLY A 266 3.68 0.10 23.23
CA GLY A 266 2.40 0.73 22.93
C GLY A 266 1.94 0.62 21.48
N PHE A 267 2.64 -0.19 20.69
CA PHE A 267 2.26 -0.52 19.32
C PHE A 267 2.20 -2.03 19.12
N PHE A 268 1.52 -2.47 18.07
CA PHE A 268 1.51 -3.85 17.58
C PHE A 268 1.53 -3.87 16.04
N PRO A 269 2.09 -4.91 15.42
CA PRO A 269 2.14 -5.02 13.96
C PRO A 269 0.77 -5.41 13.41
N MET A 270 0.34 -4.74 12.32
CA MET A 270 -0.89 -5.07 11.60
C MET A 270 -0.76 -4.77 10.11
N THR A 271 -1.51 -5.51 9.29
CA THR A 271 -1.73 -5.20 7.88
C THR A 271 -3.08 -4.48 7.75
N ASP A 272 -3.02 -3.19 7.42
CA ASP A 272 -4.20 -2.34 7.24
C ASP A 272 -4.85 -2.64 5.89
N THR A 273 -5.88 -3.50 5.89
CA THR A 273 -6.62 -3.88 4.68
C THR A 273 -7.45 -2.72 4.12
N ALA A 274 -7.74 -1.69 4.91
CA ALA A 274 -8.49 -0.52 4.45
C ALA A 274 -7.60 0.45 3.65
N ASP A 275 -6.30 0.51 3.98
CA ASP A 275 -5.30 1.32 3.27
C ASP A 275 -4.41 0.44 2.39
N SER A 276 -5.02 -0.21 1.38
CA SER A 276 -4.30 -0.96 0.34
C SER A 276 -3.38 -2.09 0.85
N ASN A 277 -3.70 -2.72 1.98
CA ASN A 277 -2.88 -3.77 2.63
C ASN A 277 -1.50 -3.29 3.11
N LYS A 278 -1.37 -2.04 3.52
CA LYS A 278 -0.11 -1.50 4.06
C LYS A 278 0.20 -2.07 5.45
N LYS A 279 1.45 -2.47 5.67
CA LYS A 279 1.97 -2.94 6.97
C LYS A 279 2.28 -1.74 7.87
N LYS A 280 1.64 -1.65 9.04
CA LYS A 280 1.79 -0.54 10.01
C LYS A 280 1.94 -1.06 11.43
N CYS A 281 2.74 -0.37 12.24
CA CYS A 281 2.67 -0.50 13.69
C CYS A 281 1.52 0.38 14.18
N LEU A 282 0.40 -0.22 14.57
CA LEU A 282 -0.75 0.51 15.10
C LEU A 282 -0.63 0.68 16.61
N ALA A 283 -1.13 1.80 17.11
CA ALA A 283 -1.15 2.04 18.56
C ALA A 283 -2.08 1.04 19.25
N CYS A 284 -1.69 0.55 20.42
CA CYS A 284 -2.51 -0.35 21.24
C CYS A 284 -3.88 0.26 21.59
N SER A 285 -3.96 1.60 21.68
CA SER A 285 -5.18 2.37 21.90
C SER A 285 -5.91 2.81 20.63
N ASP A 286 -5.53 2.30 19.45
CA ASP A 286 -6.20 2.64 18.20
C ASP A 286 -7.71 2.35 18.29
N GLY A 287 -8.54 3.30 17.83
CA GLY A 287 -9.99 3.22 17.99
C GLY A 287 -10.67 2.13 17.15
N THR A 288 -10.00 1.66 16.09
CA THR A 288 -10.56 0.67 15.17
C THR A 288 -10.05 -0.72 15.52
N ASN A 289 -8.72 -0.86 15.57
CA ASN A 289 -8.04 -2.14 15.68
C ASN A 289 -7.46 -2.40 17.08
N GLY A 290 -7.32 -1.36 17.90
CA GLY A 290 -6.81 -1.44 19.26
C GLY A 290 -7.91 -1.65 20.32
N ILE A 291 -7.50 -1.43 21.57
CA ILE A 291 -8.34 -1.45 22.76
C ILE A 291 -8.30 -0.05 23.36
N ALA A 292 -9.47 0.59 23.50
CA ALA A 292 -9.58 1.90 24.11
C ALA A 292 -8.85 1.95 25.47
N ASN A 293 -8.10 3.03 25.70
CA ASN A 293 -7.31 3.22 26.92
C ASN A 293 -6.22 2.16 27.19
N CYS A 294 -5.78 1.43 26.16
CA CYS A 294 -4.67 0.49 26.30
C CYS A 294 -3.31 1.16 26.01
N ALA A 295 -2.43 1.21 27.02
CA ALA A 295 -1.10 1.80 26.91
C ALA A 295 -0.09 0.84 26.29
N GLU A 296 -0.13 -0.44 26.67
CA GLU A 296 0.75 -1.49 26.15
C GLU A 296 -0.05 -2.75 25.85
N CYS A 297 0.34 -3.47 24.81
CA CYS A 297 -0.36 -4.65 24.35
C CYS A 297 0.60 -5.66 23.70
N THR A 298 0.10 -6.88 23.56
CA THR A 298 0.75 -7.96 22.81
C THR A 298 0.04 -8.17 21.49
N ALA A 299 0.83 -8.44 20.45
CA ALA A 299 0.31 -8.68 19.11
C ALA A 299 -0.67 -9.86 19.10
N PRO A 300 -1.75 -9.79 18.31
CA PRO A 300 -2.70 -10.89 18.19
C PRO A 300 -2.04 -12.12 17.54
N ALA A 301 -2.47 -13.32 17.94
CA ALA A 301 -2.02 -14.57 17.31
C ALA A 301 -2.50 -14.73 15.85
N GLN A 302 -3.53 -13.96 15.46
CA GLN A 302 -4.06 -13.92 14.10
C GLN A 302 -4.06 -12.47 13.61
N GLU A 303 -3.68 -12.26 12.34
CA GLU A 303 -3.45 -10.93 11.75
C GLU A 303 -4.66 -9.98 11.71
N LYS A 304 -5.84 -10.43 12.16
CA LYS A 304 -7.10 -9.65 12.15
C LYS A 304 -7.79 -9.56 13.51
N ALA A 305 -7.20 -10.11 14.57
CA ALA A 305 -7.76 -9.99 15.91
C ALA A 305 -7.25 -8.72 16.60
N LYS A 306 -8.01 -8.22 17.57
CA LYS A 306 -7.54 -7.13 18.45
C LYS A 306 -6.34 -7.62 19.28
N PRO A 307 -5.37 -6.75 19.58
CA PRO A 307 -4.25 -7.12 20.44
C PRO A 307 -4.75 -7.43 21.86
N ALA A 308 -3.97 -8.16 22.66
CA ALA A 308 -4.28 -8.33 24.07
C ALA A 308 -3.59 -7.23 24.89
N CYS A 309 -4.37 -6.42 25.59
CA CYS A 309 -3.86 -5.34 26.42
C CYS A 309 -3.12 -5.89 27.64
N THR A 310 -1.90 -5.40 27.89
CA THR A 310 -1.09 -5.79 29.04
C THR A 310 -1.04 -4.70 30.10
N LYS A 311 -1.28 -3.44 29.71
CA LYS A 311 -1.29 -2.28 30.60
C LYS A 311 -2.24 -1.22 30.08
N CYS A 312 -3.13 -0.73 30.94
CA CYS A 312 -4.03 0.37 30.62
C CYS A 312 -3.38 1.74 30.87
N THR A 313 -3.86 2.76 30.18
CA THR A 313 -3.53 4.15 30.50
C THR A 313 -4.16 4.53 31.83
N THR A 314 -3.39 5.16 32.72
CA THR A 314 -3.91 5.70 33.99
C THR A 314 -5.06 6.68 33.71
N PRO A 315 -6.18 6.62 34.45
CA PRO A 315 -6.44 5.86 35.69
C PRO A 315 -7.16 4.50 35.50
N ASN A 316 -7.15 3.90 34.31
CA ASN A 316 -7.92 2.69 34.01
C ASN A 316 -7.27 1.40 34.55
N TYR A 317 -8.10 0.36 34.71
CA TYR A 317 -7.77 -0.96 35.26
C TYR A 317 -7.91 -2.02 34.19
N LEU A 318 -6.91 -2.91 34.11
CA LEU A 318 -6.93 -4.05 33.22
C LEU A 318 -7.87 -5.13 33.78
N LYS A 319 -8.92 -5.46 33.04
CA LYS A 319 -9.87 -6.53 33.34
C LYS A 319 -9.75 -7.64 32.30
N THR A 320 -9.66 -8.88 32.75
CA THR A 320 -9.64 -10.06 31.88
C THR A 320 -10.86 -10.92 32.13
N VAL A 321 -11.62 -11.22 31.07
CA VAL A 321 -12.78 -12.11 31.10
C VAL A 321 -12.63 -13.10 29.95
N ASP A 322 -12.64 -14.40 30.26
CA ASP A 322 -12.49 -15.48 29.26
C ASP A 322 -11.28 -15.28 28.31
N GLY A 323 -10.15 -14.84 28.88
CA GLY A 323 -8.93 -14.55 28.13
C GLY A 323 -8.93 -13.23 27.34
N THR A 324 -10.04 -12.50 27.31
CA THR A 324 -10.16 -11.20 26.66
C THR A 324 -9.85 -10.07 27.63
N THR A 325 -8.89 -9.22 27.27
CA THR A 325 -8.45 -8.08 28.08
C THR A 325 -9.18 -6.80 27.67
N THR A 326 -9.63 -6.01 28.64
CA THR A 326 -10.21 -4.68 28.44
C THR A 326 -9.71 -3.70 29.51
N CYS A 327 -9.81 -2.41 29.23
CA CYS A 327 -9.50 -1.36 30.19
C CYS A 327 -10.78 -0.72 30.70
N VAL A 328 -10.98 -0.74 32.01
CA VAL A 328 -12.21 -0.27 32.66
C VAL A 328 -11.91 0.69 33.80
N GLU A 329 -12.89 1.49 34.18
CA GLU A 329 -12.79 2.37 35.35
C GLU A 329 -12.72 1.57 36.66
N LYS A 330 -12.15 2.15 37.72
CA LYS A 330 -11.98 1.49 39.04
C LYS A 330 -13.26 0.88 39.58
N THR A 331 -14.38 1.60 39.45
CA THR A 331 -15.69 1.20 39.98
C THR A 331 -16.31 0.02 39.23
N ALA A 332 -15.76 -0.37 38.08
CA ALA A 332 -16.16 -1.56 37.34
C ALA A 332 -15.45 -2.84 37.82
N CYS A 333 -14.41 -2.72 38.65
CA CYS A 333 -13.84 -3.84 39.39
C CYS A 333 -14.67 -4.08 40.67
N LYS A 334 -15.92 -4.51 40.53
CA LYS A 334 -16.82 -4.83 41.65
C LYS A 334 -17.52 -6.15 41.40
N ASP A 335 -18.21 -6.65 42.42
CA ASP A 335 -18.95 -7.92 42.40
C ASP A 335 -18.02 -9.12 42.14
N ASP A 336 -17.84 -9.51 40.88
CA ASP A 336 -17.04 -10.64 40.42
C ASP A 336 -15.53 -10.36 40.33
N PHE A 337 -15.14 -9.09 40.53
CA PHE A 337 -13.76 -8.62 40.57
C PHE A 337 -13.54 -7.60 41.68
N PHE A 338 -12.28 -7.38 42.06
CA PHE A 338 -11.86 -6.28 42.94
C PHE A 338 -10.65 -5.51 42.36
N PRO A 339 -10.50 -4.21 42.66
CA PRO A 339 -9.42 -3.41 42.09
C PRO A 339 -8.12 -3.59 42.87
N VAL A 340 -7.00 -3.61 42.15
CA VAL A 340 -5.64 -3.55 42.69
C VAL A 340 -4.90 -2.37 42.04
N ASP A 341 -4.43 -1.45 42.89
CA ASP A 341 -3.76 -0.24 42.45
C ASP A 341 -2.27 -0.52 42.24
N ASP A 342 -1.78 -0.46 41.00
CA ASP A 342 -0.35 -0.51 40.68
C ASP A 342 -0.01 0.49 39.58
N SER A 343 0.60 1.62 39.97
CA SER A 343 0.98 2.67 39.02
C SER A 343 2.19 2.31 38.13
N THR A 344 2.96 1.29 38.49
CA THR A 344 4.19 0.91 37.78
C THR A 344 3.87 -0.15 36.72
N ASN A 345 3.24 -1.25 37.13
CA ASN A 345 2.87 -2.36 36.23
C ASN A 345 1.48 -2.18 35.61
N GLY A 346 0.72 -1.18 36.05
CA GLY A 346 -0.65 -0.92 35.61
C GLY A 346 -1.69 -1.50 36.56
N HIS A 347 -2.76 -0.75 36.80
CA HIS A 347 -3.85 -1.17 37.67
C HIS A 347 -4.58 -2.40 37.10
N LYS A 348 -5.09 -3.27 37.97
CA LYS A 348 -5.72 -4.55 37.57
C LYS A 348 -7.06 -4.77 38.30
N CYS A 349 -8.04 -5.31 37.60
CA CYS A 349 -9.20 -5.96 38.21
C CYS A 349 -8.85 -7.44 38.40
N VAL A 350 -8.74 -7.90 39.63
CA VAL A 350 -8.48 -9.31 39.94
C VAL A 350 -9.81 -10.04 40.12
N SER A 351 -9.96 -11.19 39.49
CA SER A 351 -11.19 -12.00 39.62
C SER A 351 -11.29 -12.57 41.03
N CYS A 352 -12.50 -12.58 41.59
CA CYS A 352 -12.76 -13.19 42.90
C CYS A 352 -12.41 -14.69 42.95
N GLY A 353 -12.44 -15.38 41.80
CA GLY A 353 -12.12 -16.80 41.69
C GLY A 353 -10.63 -17.12 41.45
N ASP A 354 -9.79 -16.11 41.24
CA ASP A 354 -8.39 -16.30 40.81
C ASP A 354 -7.44 -16.48 41.99
N GLU A 355 -7.13 -17.74 42.33
CA GLU A 355 -6.18 -18.08 43.40
C GLU A 355 -4.72 -17.73 43.07
N THR A 356 -4.38 -17.61 41.77
CA THR A 356 -3.04 -17.21 41.36
C THR A 356 -2.81 -15.75 41.68
N GLY A 357 -3.81 -14.92 41.35
CA GLY A 357 -3.86 -13.51 41.64
C GLY A 357 -2.78 -12.72 40.92
N VAL A 358 -2.42 -11.58 41.50
CA VAL A 358 -1.42 -10.65 40.95
C VAL A 358 -0.46 -10.23 42.05
N THR A 359 0.76 -9.85 41.64
CA THR A 359 1.73 -9.21 42.53
C THR A 359 1.90 -7.77 42.08
N ASP A 360 1.76 -6.83 43.01
CA ASP A 360 1.97 -5.41 42.72
C ASP A 360 3.47 -5.05 42.68
N ALA A 361 3.78 -3.83 42.24
CA ALA A 361 5.14 -3.31 42.19
C ALA A 361 5.87 -3.25 43.55
N SER A 362 5.13 -3.35 44.66
CA SER A 362 5.70 -3.43 46.01
C SER A 362 5.93 -4.89 46.46
N ASN A 363 5.87 -5.85 45.53
CA ASN A 363 5.96 -7.29 45.77
C ASN A 363 4.88 -7.83 46.72
N LYS A 364 3.71 -7.19 46.79
CA LYS A 364 2.60 -7.68 47.60
C LYS A 364 1.63 -8.47 46.72
N LYS A 365 1.20 -9.63 47.25
CA LYS A 365 0.30 -10.54 46.54
C LYS A 365 -1.17 -10.25 46.85
N TRP A 366 -1.99 -10.26 45.81
CA TRP A 366 -3.44 -10.05 45.86
C TRP A 366 -4.12 -11.18 45.09
N ASN A 367 -4.98 -11.96 45.73
CA ASN A 367 -5.61 -13.12 45.10
C ASN A 367 -7.06 -13.29 45.52
N GLY A 368 -7.82 -13.96 44.67
CA GLY A 368 -9.16 -14.44 44.96
C GLY A 368 -9.16 -15.75 45.76
N VAL A 369 -10.35 -16.31 45.88
CA VAL A 369 -10.67 -17.57 46.56
C VAL A 369 -11.22 -18.55 45.52
N ALA A 370 -10.74 -19.79 45.51
CA ALA A 370 -11.22 -20.82 44.59
C ALA A 370 -12.75 -20.91 44.59
N ASN A 371 -13.36 -20.97 43.40
CA ASN A 371 -14.81 -21.07 43.21
C ASN A 371 -15.62 -19.92 43.83
N CYS A 372 -15.01 -18.76 44.07
CA CYS A 372 -15.71 -17.56 44.52
C CYS A 372 -16.18 -16.71 43.32
N THR A 373 -17.46 -16.34 43.30
CA THR A 373 -18.08 -15.54 42.23
C THR A 373 -18.35 -14.10 42.62
N LYS A 374 -18.41 -13.80 43.92
CA LYS A 374 -18.45 -12.41 44.42
C LYS A 374 -17.57 -12.24 45.65
N CYS A 375 -16.85 -11.12 45.71
CA CYS A 375 -15.94 -10.84 46.81
C CYS A 375 -15.79 -9.34 47.09
N THR A 376 -15.34 -9.03 48.30
CA THR A 376 -14.89 -7.68 48.67
C THR A 376 -13.38 -7.57 48.70
N GLN A 377 -12.89 -6.41 48.26
CA GLN A 377 -11.46 -6.08 48.27
C GLN A 377 -10.89 -6.20 49.69
N PRO A 378 -9.73 -6.85 49.87
CA PRO A 378 -9.11 -6.93 51.19
C PRO A 378 -8.51 -5.56 51.59
N SER A 379 -8.53 -5.24 52.88
CA SER A 379 -8.06 -3.96 53.44
C SER A 379 -6.53 -3.78 53.36
N ALA A 380 -5.81 -4.87 53.15
CA ALA A 380 -4.38 -4.91 52.87
C ALA A 380 -4.12 -6.04 51.87
N ALA A 381 -2.88 -6.12 51.35
CA ALA A 381 -2.50 -7.20 50.46
C ALA A 381 -2.77 -8.57 51.09
N GLY A 382 -3.41 -9.45 50.33
CA GLY A 382 -3.87 -10.75 50.78
C GLY A 382 -5.03 -11.26 49.94
N THR A 383 -5.74 -12.24 50.50
CA THR A 383 -6.85 -12.91 49.84
C THR A 383 -8.15 -12.12 50.03
N ALA A 384 -8.90 -11.92 48.94
CA ALA A 384 -10.20 -11.27 48.96
C ALA A 384 -11.21 -12.02 49.84
N LYS A 385 -12.16 -11.29 50.42
CA LYS A 385 -13.21 -11.90 51.24
C LYS A 385 -14.33 -12.39 50.33
N CYS A 386 -14.57 -13.70 50.29
CA CYS A 386 -15.62 -14.28 49.48
C CYS A 386 -17.01 -14.05 50.10
N GLU A 387 -17.96 -13.63 49.27
CA GLU A 387 -19.35 -13.32 49.65
C GLU A 387 -20.34 -14.27 48.99
N GLU A 388 -20.03 -14.74 47.78
CA GLU A 388 -20.83 -15.71 47.05
C GLU A 388 -19.93 -16.73 46.35
N CYS A 389 -20.27 -18.01 46.48
CA CYS A 389 -19.58 -19.09 45.80
C CYS A 389 -20.28 -19.42 44.47
N ALA A 390 -19.52 -20.04 43.55
CA ALA A 390 -20.04 -20.58 42.32
C ALA A 390 -21.12 -21.65 42.58
N SER A 391 -21.97 -21.88 41.58
CA SER A 391 -23.02 -22.89 41.67
C SER A 391 -22.44 -24.27 42.02
N GLY A 392 -23.07 -24.95 42.98
CA GLY A 392 -22.58 -26.23 43.50
C GLY A 392 -21.53 -26.12 44.61
N TYR A 393 -21.28 -24.93 45.15
CA TYR A 393 -20.41 -24.70 46.31
C TYR A 393 -21.13 -23.92 47.41
N THR A 394 -20.76 -24.19 48.67
CA THR A 394 -21.22 -23.50 49.87
C THR A 394 -20.08 -22.72 50.53
N LEU A 395 -20.35 -21.48 50.94
CA LEU A 395 -19.38 -20.61 51.60
C LEU A 395 -19.15 -21.03 53.05
N ASP A 396 -17.89 -21.33 53.41
CA ASP A 396 -17.42 -21.35 54.79
C ASP A 396 -16.89 -19.96 55.14
N SER A 397 -17.70 -19.22 55.89
CA SER A 397 -17.39 -17.84 56.28
C SER A 397 -16.27 -17.73 57.32
N GLN A 398 -15.96 -18.80 58.06
CA GLN A 398 -14.84 -18.80 59.01
C GLN A 398 -13.51 -19.05 58.31
N ALA A 399 -13.50 -19.98 57.35
CA ALA A 399 -12.32 -20.33 56.58
C ALA A 399 -12.10 -19.41 55.36
N ASN A 400 -13.10 -18.62 54.95
CA ASN A 400 -13.11 -17.83 53.71
C ASN A 400 -12.87 -18.72 52.47
N THR A 401 -13.56 -19.86 52.40
CA THR A 401 -13.42 -20.83 51.30
C THR A 401 -14.78 -21.31 50.79
N CYS A 402 -14.82 -21.78 49.54
CA CYS A 402 -15.98 -22.38 48.91
C CYS A 402 -15.81 -23.89 48.81
N ALA A 403 -16.58 -24.65 49.59
CA ALA A 403 -16.56 -26.11 49.60
C ALA A 403 -17.67 -26.69 48.73
N SER A 404 -17.41 -27.79 48.03
CA SER A 404 -18.42 -28.41 47.15
C SER A 404 -19.66 -28.86 47.92
N SER A 405 -20.84 -28.54 47.39
CA SER A 405 -22.15 -28.89 47.94
C SER A 405 -22.61 -30.31 47.58
N SER A 406 -21.83 -31.05 46.78
CA SER A 406 -22.21 -32.40 46.32
C SER A 406 -22.35 -33.36 47.50
N ALA A 407 -23.52 -33.97 47.57
CA ALA A 407 -23.94 -34.92 48.58
C ALA A 407 -22.99 -36.12 48.67
N ASN A 408 -22.20 -36.15 49.75
CA ASN A 408 -21.98 -37.38 50.50
C ASN A 408 -22.40 -37.15 51.95
N ARG A 409 -23.71 -37.01 52.16
CA ARG A 409 -24.32 -37.51 53.39
C ARG A 409 -24.27 -39.04 53.34
N SER A 410 -23.09 -39.59 53.55
CA SER A 410 -22.87 -41.01 53.79
C SER A 410 -21.65 -41.16 54.68
N GLY A 411 -21.92 -41.15 55.99
CA GLY A 411 -21.05 -41.81 56.97
C GLY A 411 -19.88 -40.99 57.52
N LEU A 412 -20.08 -40.54 58.76
CA LEU A 412 -19.09 -40.38 59.84
C LEU A 412 -18.30 -39.07 59.91
N SER A 413 -18.77 -38.25 60.85
CA SER A 413 -18.01 -37.28 61.61
C SER A 413 -16.63 -37.83 62.01
N THR A 414 -15.62 -36.96 61.93
CA THR A 414 -14.22 -37.10 62.31
C THR A 414 -13.97 -37.41 63.80
N GLY A 415 -14.97 -37.95 64.51
CA GLY A 415 -14.91 -38.37 65.92
C GLY A 415 -14.98 -39.88 66.16
N ALA A 416 -14.85 -40.74 65.14
CA ALA A 416 -14.96 -42.21 65.30
C ALA A 416 -13.91 -43.05 64.55
N ILE A 417 -12.74 -42.48 64.21
CA ILE A 417 -11.64 -43.24 63.58
C ILE A 417 -10.33 -42.98 64.33
N ALA A 418 -10.26 -43.53 65.54
CA ALA A 418 -9.03 -43.84 66.26
C ALA A 418 -9.26 -45.08 67.15
N GLY A 419 -9.90 -46.12 66.60
CA GLY A 419 -10.26 -47.33 67.36
C GLY A 419 -10.56 -48.58 66.53
N ILE A 420 -10.24 -48.62 65.23
CA ILE A 420 -10.47 -49.80 64.39
C ILE A 420 -9.20 -50.13 63.58
N SER A 421 -8.11 -50.42 64.30
CA SER A 421 -6.89 -51.00 63.70
C SER A 421 -6.35 -52.20 64.50
N VAL A 422 -7.09 -52.68 65.50
CA VAL A 422 -6.65 -53.80 66.36
C VAL A 422 -7.55 -55.04 66.22
N ALA A 423 -8.82 -54.88 65.84
CA ALA A 423 -9.73 -56.03 65.70
C ALA A 423 -9.39 -56.94 64.49
N ALA A 424 -8.99 -56.36 63.35
CA ALA A 424 -8.64 -57.16 62.16
C ALA A 424 -7.31 -57.92 62.34
N VAL A 425 -6.32 -57.31 63.01
CA VAL A 425 -5.01 -57.95 63.27
C VAL A 425 -5.11 -59.07 64.30
N VAL A 426 -5.96 -58.93 65.33
CA VAL A 426 -6.18 -60.00 66.32
C VAL A 426 -6.95 -61.18 65.71
N VAL A 427 -7.95 -60.92 64.86
CA VAL A 427 -8.71 -62.01 64.20
C VAL A 427 -7.84 -62.77 63.20
N VAL A 428 -7.03 -62.08 62.39
CA VAL A 428 -6.12 -62.74 61.43
C VAL A 428 -4.94 -63.40 62.14
N GLY A 429 -4.37 -62.78 63.18
CA GLY A 429 -3.30 -63.36 64.00
C GLY A 429 -3.75 -64.59 64.80
N GLY A 430 -4.97 -64.57 65.34
CA GLY A 430 -5.58 -65.71 66.03
C GLY A 430 -5.87 -66.90 65.10
N LEU A 431 -6.35 -66.62 63.88
CA LEU A 431 -6.60 -67.66 62.86
C LEU A 431 -5.32 -68.33 62.38
N VAL A 432 -4.26 -67.55 62.13
CA VAL A 432 -2.95 -68.08 61.70
C VAL A 432 -2.27 -68.84 62.84
N GLY A 433 -2.36 -68.36 64.09
CA GLY A 433 -1.84 -69.07 65.26
C GLY A 433 -2.55 -70.40 65.53
N PHE A 434 -3.89 -70.42 65.41
CA PHE A 434 -4.68 -71.65 65.57
C PHE A 434 -4.38 -72.69 64.48
N LEU A 435 -4.21 -72.24 63.22
CA LEU A 435 -3.84 -73.13 62.12
C LEU A 435 -2.41 -73.70 62.27
N CYS A 436 -1.44 -72.90 62.69
CA CYS A 436 -0.08 -73.38 62.97
C CYS A 436 -0.04 -74.38 64.13
N TRP A 437 -0.79 -74.14 65.22
CA TRP A 437 -0.87 -75.10 66.32
C TRP A 437 -1.57 -76.41 65.92
N TRP A 438 -2.67 -76.32 65.16
CA TRP A 438 -3.42 -77.48 64.69
C TRP A 438 -2.58 -78.37 63.76
N PHE A 439 -1.78 -77.79 62.86
CA PHE A 439 -0.92 -78.58 61.95
C PHE A 439 0.35 -79.13 62.61
N VAL A 440 0.90 -78.46 63.62
CA VAL A 440 2.15 -78.90 64.28
C VAL A 440 1.88 -79.91 65.41
N CYS A 441 0.77 -79.81 66.14
CA CYS A 441 0.51 -80.68 67.30
C CYS A 441 -0.39 -81.90 67.02
N ARG A 442 -0.97 -82.03 65.83
CA ARG A 442 -1.81 -83.18 65.44
C ARG A 442 -1.07 -84.27 64.64
N GLY A 443 0.26 -84.17 64.56
CA GLY A 443 1.15 -85.17 63.93
C GLY A 443 1.90 -86.08 64.89
N LYS A 444 1.53 -86.14 66.18
CA LYS A 444 2.16 -87.04 67.15
C LYS A 444 1.18 -87.49 68.24
N ALA A 445 0.22 -88.32 67.81
CA ALA A 445 -0.42 -89.35 68.62
C ALA A 445 -0.76 -90.51 67.70
#